data_AF-A0A2X1QPQ2-F1
#
_entry.id   AF-A0A2X1QPQ2-F1
#
_cell.length_a   1.000
_cell.length_b   1.000
_cell.length_c   1.000
_cell.angle_alpha   90.00
_cell.angle_beta   90.00
_cell.angle_gamma   90.00
#
_symmetry.space_group_name_H-M   'P 1'
#
loop_
_entity.id
_entity.type
_entity.pdbx_description
1 polymer ?
#
loop_
_entity_poly.entity_id
_entity_poly.type
_entity_poly.pdbx_seq_one_letter_code
_entity_poly.pdbx_strand_id
1 'polypeptide(L)'
;MTKFVISKKAKVDVVIVAKFDRTFAEQPADVFIEQTLVNHLHVKFLSIGDDFKFGSKRQGNFAMLQEAGKRFGFVVEDNRSFCLDEQRISSTAIREALANDDLPTCKKFTR
;
A
#
# COMPACT_ATOMS: atom_id res chain seq x y z
N MET A 1 9.70 -9.82 12.15
CA MET A 1 8.79 -9.07 13.06
C MET A 1 8.24 -7.88 12.29
N THR A 2 6.98 -7.92 11.84
CA THR A 2 6.35 -6.78 11.18
C THR A 2 5.65 -5.94 12.24
N LYS A 3 6.14 -4.72 12.48
CA LYS A 3 5.57 -3.77 13.45
C LYS A 3 4.40 -3.05 12.78
N PHE A 4 3.17 -3.42 13.13
CA PHE A 4 1.97 -2.64 12.82
C PHE A 4 1.68 -1.70 13.98
N VAL A 5 1.73 -0.39 13.75
CA VAL A 5 1.23 0.63 14.68
C VAL A 5 0.18 1.42 13.93
N ILE A 6 -1.08 1.10 14.18
CA ILE A 6 -2.21 1.89 13.67
C ILE A 6 -2.55 2.89 14.77
N SER A 7 -2.44 4.18 14.45
CA SER A 7 -2.79 5.24 15.39
C SER A 7 -4.28 5.13 15.74
N LYS A 8 -4.64 5.17 17.03
CA LYS A 8 -6.05 5.20 17.48
C LYS A 8 -6.86 6.33 16.84
N LYS A 9 -6.21 7.38 16.33
CA LYS A 9 -6.85 8.49 15.63
C LYS A 9 -7.30 8.16 14.20
N ALA A 10 -6.74 7.12 13.58
CA ALA A 10 -6.98 6.81 12.17
C ALA A 10 -8.37 6.23 11.87
N LYS A 11 -9.22 5.99 12.90
CA LYS A 11 -10.58 5.43 12.78
C LYS A 11 -10.68 4.33 11.72
N VAL A 12 -9.83 3.30 11.87
CA VAL A 12 -9.87 2.12 11.00
C VAL A 12 -10.84 1.12 11.61
N ASP A 13 -11.90 0.77 10.89
CA ASP A 13 -12.93 -0.16 11.36
C ASP A 13 -12.45 -1.62 11.34
N VAL A 14 -11.70 -2.01 10.30
CA VAL A 14 -11.22 -3.39 10.11
C VAL A 14 -9.79 -3.39 9.57
N VAL A 15 -8.95 -4.27 10.12
CA VAL A 15 -7.59 -4.51 9.65
C VAL A 15 -7.47 -5.95 9.20
N ILE A 16 -7.09 -6.15 7.94
CA ILE A 16 -6.90 -7.48 7.36
C ILE A 16 -5.40 -7.70 7.17
N VAL A 17 -4.85 -8.66 7.91
CA VAL A 17 -3.45 -9.08 7.75
C VAL A 17 -3.42 -10.29 6.82
N ALA A 18 -3.17 -10.05 5.54
CA ALA A 18 -2.95 -11.11 4.58
C ALA A 18 -1.54 -11.72 4.77
N LYS A 19 -1.46 -13.04 4.92
CA LYS A 19 -0.18 -13.74 4.92
C LYS A 19 0.35 -13.76 3.49
N PHE A 20 1.49 -13.10 3.27
CA PHE A 20 2.17 -13.13 1.99
C PHE A 20 2.97 -14.45 1.88
N ASP A 21 2.30 -15.53 1.49
CA ASP A 21 2.93 -16.81 1.20
C ASP A 21 3.18 -16.99 -0.31
N ARG A 22 3.82 -18.10 -0.67
CA ARG A 22 4.18 -18.38 -2.06
C ARG A 22 2.95 -18.47 -2.96
N THR A 23 1.86 -19.05 -2.47
CA THR A 23 0.61 -19.18 -3.22
C THR A 23 0.02 -17.79 -3.51
N PHE A 24 0.01 -16.90 -2.52
CA PHE A 24 -0.42 -15.52 -2.71
C PHE A 24 0.52 -14.75 -3.66
N ALA A 25 1.84 -14.98 -3.57
CA ALA A 25 2.83 -14.34 -4.42
C ALA A 25 2.77 -14.81 -5.89
N GLU A 26 2.34 -16.05 -6.14
CA GLU A 26 2.20 -16.63 -7.48
C GLU A 26 0.84 -16.31 -8.13
N GLN A 27 -0.10 -15.74 -7.37
CA GLN A 27 -1.44 -15.43 -7.85
C GLN A 27 -1.42 -14.37 -8.97
N PRO A 28 -2.05 -14.62 -10.12
CA PRO A 28 -2.20 -13.63 -11.19
C PRO A 28 -2.90 -12.34 -10.70
N ALA A 29 -2.54 -11.20 -11.30
CA ALA A 29 -3.04 -9.89 -10.86
C ALA A 29 -4.56 -9.74 -11.04
N ASP A 30 -5.11 -10.27 -12.12
CA ASP A 30 -6.55 -10.37 -12.39
C ASP A 30 -7.28 -11.21 -11.35
N VAL A 31 -6.71 -12.36 -10.98
CA VAL A 31 -7.28 -13.23 -9.94
C VAL A 31 -7.29 -12.51 -8.59
N PHE A 32 -6.24 -11.75 -8.27
CA PHE A 32 -6.22 -10.92 -7.04
C PHE A 32 -7.32 -9.85 -7.05
N ILE A 33 -7.54 -9.18 -8.16
CA ILE A 33 -8.59 -8.17 -8.29
C ILE A 33 -9.96 -8.83 -8.09
N GLU A 34 -10.27 -9.86 -8.86
CA GLU A 34 -11.60 -10.45 -8.89
C GLU A 34 -11.91 -11.19 -7.60
N GLN A 35 -11.02 -12.08 -7.16
CA GLN A 35 -11.28 -12.89 -5.96
C GLN A 35 -11.13 -12.04 -4.71
N THR A 36 -9.97 -11.41 -4.51
CA THR A 36 -9.69 -10.73 -3.24
C THR A 36 -10.46 -9.43 -3.13
N LEU A 37 -10.35 -8.51 -4.08
CA LEU A 37 -10.92 -7.17 -3.94
C LEU A 37 -12.44 -7.15 -4.16
N VAL A 38 -12.93 -7.86 -5.19
CA VAL A 38 -14.34 -7.83 -5.55
C VAL A 38 -15.14 -8.86 -4.75
N ASN A 39 -14.81 -10.14 -4.85
CA ASN A 39 -15.64 -11.21 -4.29
C ASN A 39 -15.53 -11.35 -2.77
N HIS A 40 -14.33 -11.20 -2.21
CA HIS A 40 -14.11 -11.39 -0.78
C HIS A 40 -14.29 -10.08 0.01
N LEU A 41 -13.66 -9.00 -0.45
CA LEU A 41 -13.64 -7.72 0.27
C LEU A 41 -14.76 -6.76 -0.13
N HIS A 42 -15.43 -6.97 -1.27
CA HIS A 42 -16.48 -6.11 -1.79
C HIS A 42 -16.08 -4.62 -1.80
N VAL A 43 -14.84 -4.34 -2.23
CA VAL A 43 -14.25 -3.00 -2.19
C VAL A 43 -15.11 -2.02 -2.99
N LYS A 44 -15.35 -0.84 -2.41
CA LYS A 44 -16.00 0.31 -3.10
C LYS A 44 -15.01 1.43 -3.40
N PHE A 45 -14.00 1.57 -2.56
CA PHE A 45 -12.95 2.57 -2.70
C PHE A 45 -11.62 1.95 -2.28
N LEU A 46 -10.60 2.12 -3.12
CA LEU A 46 -9.27 1.60 -2.93
C LEU A 46 -8.26 2.75 -2.97
N SER A 47 -7.65 3.09 -1.84
CA SER A 47 -6.51 4.02 -1.81
C SER A 47 -5.21 3.22 -1.78
N ILE A 48 -4.30 3.52 -2.71
CA ILE A 48 -2.99 2.88 -2.82
C ILE A 48 -1.92 3.94 -3.05
N GLY A 49 -0.68 3.63 -2.65
CA GLY A 49 0.46 4.49 -2.94
C GLY A 49 1.03 4.27 -4.35
N ASP A 50 1.78 5.26 -4.82
CA ASP A 50 2.45 5.33 -6.12
C ASP A 50 3.29 4.09 -6.50
N ASP A 51 3.94 3.43 -5.54
CA ASP A 51 4.77 2.22 -5.76
C ASP A 51 4.02 0.90 -5.50
N PHE A 52 2.69 0.92 -5.47
CA PHE A 52 1.92 -0.30 -5.25
C PHE A 52 2.00 -1.24 -6.46
N LYS A 53 2.58 -2.42 -6.23
CA LYS A 53 2.62 -3.54 -7.17
C LYS A 53 2.05 -4.79 -6.52
N PHE A 54 1.31 -5.57 -7.29
CA PHE A 54 0.63 -6.77 -6.81
C PHE A 54 0.60 -7.87 -7.88
N GLY A 55 0.13 -9.05 -7.49
CA GLY A 55 0.10 -10.22 -8.35
C GLY A 55 1.47 -10.79 -8.70
N SER A 56 1.45 -11.92 -9.39
CA SER A 56 2.61 -12.69 -9.78
C SER A 56 3.63 -11.83 -10.51
N LYS A 57 4.89 -11.93 -10.09
CA LYS A 57 6.02 -11.16 -10.66
C LYS A 57 5.78 -9.65 -10.73
N ARG A 58 4.97 -9.08 -9.82
CA ARG A 58 4.68 -7.63 -9.76
C ARG A 58 4.02 -7.09 -11.03
N GLN A 59 3.27 -7.93 -11.74
CA GLN A 59 2.61 -7.54 -12.99
C GLN A 59 1.45 -6.54 -12.77
N GLY A 60 0.79 -6.63 -11.61
CA GLY A 60 -0.28 -5.72 -11.21
C GLY A 60 0.23 -4.30 -10.98
N ASN A 61 -0.50 -3.33 -11.50
CA ASN A 61 -0.18 -1.90 -11.40
C ASN A 61 -1.46 -1.06 -11.24
N PHE A 62 -1.27 0.24 -11.01
CA PHE A 62 -2.36 1.20 -10.82
C PHE A 62 -3.34 1.25 -12.01
N ALA A 63 -2.83 1.26 -13.25
CA ALA A 63 -3.67 1.30 -14.43
C ALA A 63 -4.59 0.07 -14.53
N MET A 64 -4.08 -1.12 -14.19
CA MET A 64 -4.90 -2.34 -14.12
C MET A 64 -6.02 -2.22 -13.09
N LEU A 65 -5.74 -1.60 -11.93
CA LEU A 65 -6.76 -1.36 -10.91
C LEU A 65 -7.80 -0.34 -11.36
N GLN A 66 -7.41 0.71 -12.09
CA GLN A 66 -8.36 1.68 -12.63
C GLN A 66 -9.31 1.04 -13.65
N GLU A 67 -8.78 0.23 -14.58
CA GLU A 67 -9.62 -0.48 -15.55
C GLU A 67 -10.53 -1.51 -14.88
N ALA A 68 -10.02 -2.23 -13.89
CA ALA A 68 -10.84 -3.11 -13.06
C ALA A 68 -11.91 -2.34 -12.27
N GLY A 69 -11.59 -1.17 -11.73
CA GLY A 69 -12.51 -0.31 -11.01
C GLY A 69 -13.69 0.11 -11.87
N LYS A 70 -13.43 0.48 -13.13
CA LYS A 70 -14.49 0.76 -14.13
C LYS A 70 -15.36 -0.47 -14.40
N ARG A 71 -14.74 -1.66 -14.49
CA ARG A 71 -15.44 -2.92 -14.79
C ARG A 71 -16.28 -3.45 -13.63
N PHE A 72 -15.78 -3.37 -12.40
CA PHE A 72 -16.38 -4.00 -11.22
C PHE A 72 -17.06 -3.00 -10.26
N GLY A 73 -17.00 -1.70 -10.54
CA GLY A 73 -17.74 -0.67 -9.82
C GLY A 73 -17.07 -0.23 -8.50
N PHE A 74 -15.74 -0.09 -8.50
CA PHE A 74 -15.00 0.50 -7.39
C PHE A 74 -14.07 1.62 -7.86
N VAL A 75 -13.78 2.57 -6.97
CA VAL A 75 -12.91 3.71 -7.26
C VAL A 75 -11.50 3.42 -6.77
N VAL A 76 -10.50 3.85 -7.52
CA VAL A 76 -9.09 3.74 -7.14
C VAL A 76 -8.49 5.14 -7.06
N GLU A 77 -7.91 5.47 -5.92
CA GLU A 77 -7.22 6.73 -5.68
C GLU A 77 -5.74 6.50 -5.41
N ASP A 78 -4.91 7.32 -6.05
CA ASP A 78 -3.47 7.39 -5.77
C ASP A 78 -3.26 8.34 -4.58
N ASN A 79 -2.87 7.76 -3.45
CA ASN A 79 -2.36 8.54 -2.33
C ASN A 79 -0.91 8.91 -2.64
N ARG A 80 -0.76 10.07 -3.30
CA ARG A 80 0.54 10.62 -3.68
C ARG A 80 1.48 10.58 -2.49
N SER A 81 2.73 10.15 -2.73
CA SER A 81 3.79 10.19 -1.71
C SER A 81 3.76 11.53 -0.97
N PHE A 82 3.66 11.47 0.36
CA PHE A 82 3.79 12.64 1.20
C PHE A 82 5.24 13.13 1.11
N CYS A 83 5.46 14.21 0.38
CA CYS A 83 6.76 14.87 0.29
C CYS A 83 6.81 15.98 1.34
N LEU A 84 7.80 15.93 2.23
CA LEU A 84 8.13 17.04 3.13
C LEU A 84 9.42 17.66 2.62
N ASP A 85 9.41 18.96 2.31
CA ASP A 85 10.57 19.70 1.77
C ASP A 85 11.25 19.00 0.57
N GLU A 86 10.45 18.54 -0.42
CA GLU A 86 10.90 17.82 -1.64
C GLU A 86 11.51 16.42 -1.41
N GLN A 87 11.62 15.95 -0.16
CA GLN A 87 12.15 14.63 0.16
C GLN A 87 11.01 13.62 0.36
N ARG A 88 11.01 12.55 -0.43
CA ARG A 88 10.02 11.47 -0.32
C ARG A 88 10.16 10.76 1.02
N ILE A 89 9.13 10.83 1.85
CA ILE A 89 9.09 10.08 3.10
C ILE A 89 8.80 8.62 2.78
N SER A 90 9.77 7.73 3.04
CA SER A 90 9.60 6.29 2.90
C SER A 90 10.21 5.56 4.10
N SER A 91 9.75 4.33 4.37
CA SER A 91 10.37 3.51 5.43
C SER A 91 11.84 3.23 5.16
N THR A 92 12.30 3.26 3.91
CA THR A 92 13.71 3.13 3.54
C THR A 92 14.50 4.37 3.98
N ALA A 93 14.03 5.57 3.63
CA ALA A 93 14.68 6.83 4.03
C ALA A 93 14.79 6.99 5.55
N ILE A 94 13.75 6.59 6.30
CA ILE A 94 13.79 6.61 7.77
C ILE A 94 14.82 5.62 8.31
N ARG A 95 14.92 4.41 7.76
CA ARG A 95 15.92 3.41 8.20
C ARG A 95 17.35 3.86 7.88
N GLU A 96 17.56 4.51 6.73
CA GLU A 96 18.86 5.06 6.35
C GLU A 96 19.28 6.22 7.25
N ALA A 97 18.37 7.16 7.53
CA ALA A 97 18.64 8.26 8.45
C ALA A 97 18.95 7.75 9.87
N LEU A 98 18.22 6.73 10.36
CA LEU A 98 18.53 6.09 11.64
C LEU A 98 19.88 5.35 11.62
N ALA A 99 20.21 4.67 10.52
CA ALA A 99 21.49 3.95 10.40
C ALA A 99 22.69 4.89 10.35
N ASN A 100 22.51 6.12 9.87
CA ASN A 100 23.54 7.16 9.78
C ASN A 100 23.55 8.11 10.99
N ASP A 101 22.79 7.80 12.05
CA ASP A 101 22.63 8.61 13.27
C ASP A 101 22.12 10.05 13.00
N ASP A 102 21.43 10.25 11.86
CA ASP A 102 20.83 11.52 11.46
C ASP A 102 19.43 11.69 12.09
N LEU A 103 19.47 11.93 13.40
CA LEU A 103 18.29 12.22 14.22
C LEU A 103 17.54 13.51 13.81
N PRO A 104 18.20 14.60 13.35
CA PRO A 104 17.52 15.76 12.79
C PRO A 104 16.59 15.42 11.62
N THR A 105 17.07 14.64 10.65
CA THR A 105 16.26 14.22 9.49
C THR A 105 15.13 13.28 9.89
N CYS A 106 15.37 12.36 10.85
CA CYS A 106 14.31 11.49 11.40
C CYS A 106 13.15 12.26 12.05
N LYS A 107 13.46 13.35 12.78
CA LYS A 107 12.46 14.19 13.44
C LYS A 107 11.60 14.98 12.46
N LYS A 108 12.13 15.35 11.28
CA LYS A 108 11.33 15.98 10.22
C LYS A 108 10.25 15.03 9.70
N PHE A 109 10.57 13.75 9.50
CA PHE A 109 9.62 12.75 8.96
C PHE A 109 8.54 12.27 9.93
N THR A 110 8.60 12.64 11.21
CA THR A 110 7.73 12.11 12.27
C THR A 110 6.83 13.17 12.91
N ARG A 111 6.77 14.37 12.32
CA ARG A 111 6.03 15.53 12.87
C ARG A 111 4.62 15.67 12.31
#